data_AF-A0A6N7SWB1-F1
#
_entry.id   AF-A0A6N7SWB1-F1
#
_cell.length_a   1.000
_cell.length_b   1.000
_cell.length_c   1.000
_cell.angle_alpha   90.00
_cell.angle_beta   90.00
_cell.angle_gamma   90.00
#
_symmetry.space_group_name_H-M   'P 1'
#
loop_
_entity.id
_entity.type
_entity.pdbx_description
1 polymer ?
#
loop_
_entity_poly.entity_id
_entity_poly.type
_entity_poly.pdbx_seq_one_letter_code
_entity_poly.pdbx_strand_id
1 'polypeptide(L)'
;MKLTGTFILSGAFQQVGKKDPSKTYYLVLFRELDGAQTMQCMANEQVFADAKKLPEFSRVTALVDFNPTYNSIRLEGISGVPAAKVS
;
A
#
# COMPACT_ATOMS: atom_id res chain seq x y z
N MET A 1 7.77 10.48 9.90
CA MET A 1 9.08 10.44 9.20
C MET A 1 8.85 9.78 7.87
N LYS A 2 9.18 10.46 6.76
CA LYS A 2 8.96 9.89 5.42
C LYS A 2 10.12 8.98 5.03
N LEU A 3 9.80 7.77 4.60
CA LEU A 3 10.73 6.74 4.16
C LEU A 3 10.30 6.23 2.78
N THR A 4 11.28 5.92 1.93
CA THR A 4 11.02 5.31 0.62
C THR A 4 11.65 3.93 0.61
N GLY A 5 10.91 2.93 0.13
CA GLY A 5 11.38 1.55 0.06
C GLY A 5 10.85 0.84 -1.17
N THR A 6 11.53 -0.24 -1.56
CA THR A 6 11.09 -1.10 -2.66
C THR A 6 10.51 -2.39 -2.10
N PHE A 7 9.31 -2.74 -2.54
CA PHE A 7 8.55 -3.87 -2.02
C PHE A 7 7.86 -4.64 -3.16
N ILE A 8 7.32 -5.82 -2.84
CA ILE A 8 6.40 -6.53 -3.73
C ILE A 8 4.97 -6.14 -3.36
N LEU A 9 4.21 -5.56 -4.29
CA LEU A 9 2.79 -5.32 -4.08
C LEU A 9 2.06 -6.66 -3.98
N SER A 10 1.36 -6.91 -2.88
CA SER A 10 0.62 -8.18 -2.66
C SER A 10 -0.89 -8.03 -2.75
N GLY A 11 -1.41 -6.80 -2.74
CA GLY A 11 -2.84 -6.53 -2.93
C GLY A 11 -3.26 -5.18 -2.36
N ALA A 12 -4.48 -4.75 -2.72
CA ALA A 12 -5.10 -3.54 -2.23
C ALA A 12 -6.58 -3.79 -1.87
N PHE A 13 -6.92 -3.62 -0.60
CA PHE A 13 -8.23 -3.96 -0.03
C PHE A 13 -8.90 -2.72 0.57
N GLN A 14 -10.22 -2.64 0.44
CA GLN A 14 -11.03 -1.67 1.17
C GLN A 14 -11.82 -2.41 2.25
N GLN A 15 -11.93 -1.81 3.43
CA GLN A 15 -12.75 -2.35 4.52
C GLN A 15 -13.57 -1.24 5.18
N VAL A 16 -14.75 -1.60 5.64
CA VAL A 16 -15.62 -0.71 6.41
C VAL A 16 -15.14 -0.68 7.87
N GLY A 17 -15.20 0.50 8.50
CA GLY A 17 -14.84 0.68 9.89
C GLY A 17 -15.67 -0.15 10.84
N LYS A 18 -15.03 -0.94 11.69
CA LYS A 18 -15.73 -1.73 12.72
C LYS A 18 -16.40 -0.86 13.80
N LYS A 19 -15.75 0.24 14.19
CA LYS A 19 -16.29 1.18 15.19
C LYS A 19 -17.22 2.25 14.59
N ASP A 20 -17.00 2.57 13.33
CA ASP A 20 -17.75 3.58 12.59
C ASP A 20 -17.97 3.07 11.17
N PRO A 21 -19.14 2.48 10.87
CA PRO A 21 -19.44 1.90 9.57
C PRO A 21 -19.54 2.92 8.43
N SER A 22 -19.60 4.22 8.74
CA SER A 22 -19.60 5.27 7.71
C SER A 22 -18.20 5.51 7.13
N LYS A 23 -17.15 5.03 7.80
CA LYS A 23 -15.76 5.21 7.38
C LYS A 23 -15.27 4.03 6.55
N THR A 24 -14.70 4.34 5.39
CA THR A 24 -13.96 3.38 4.56
C THR A 24 -12.47 3.52 4.83
N TYR A 25 -11.80 2.39 5.08
CA TYR A 25 -10.36 2.31 5.23
C TYR A 25 -9.77 1.62 4.02
N TYR A 26 -8.72 2.23 3.45
CA TYR A 26 -7.99 1.71 2.32
C TYR A 26 -6.66 1.12 2.79
N LEU A 27 -6.45 -0.15 2.49
CA LEU A 27 -5.29 -0.92 2.91
C LEU A 27 -4.52 -1.41 1.68
N VAL A 28 -3.21 -1.26 1.71
CA VAL A 28 -2.29 -1.81 0.71
C VAL A 28 -1.34 -2.77 1.40
N LEU A 29 -1.21 -3.98 0.85
CA LEU A 29 -0.34 -5.03 1.36
C LEU A 29 0.93 -5.11 0.51
N PHE A 30 2.06 -5.15 1.19
CA PHE A 30 3.38 -5.32 0.63
C PHE A 30 4.04 -6.58 1.19
N ARG A 31 4.97 -7.15 0.44
CA ARG A 31 5.94 -8.14 0.89
C ARG A 31 7.35 -7.61 0.76
N GLU A 32 8.22 -8.00 1.68
CA GLU A 32 9.66 -7.79 1.53
C GLU A 32 10.20 -8.55 0.30
N LEU A 33 11.32 -8.07 -0.26
CA LEU A 33 11.90 -8.64 -1.47
C LEU A 33 12.61 -9.99 -1.21
N ASP A 34 13.07 -10.20 0.02
CA ASP A 34 13.94 -11.29 0.46
C ASP A 34 13.28 -12.20 1.51
N GLY A 35 12.01 -11.97 1.86
CA GLY A 35 11.39 -12.63 3.00
C GLY A 35 9.89 -12.90 2.88
N ALA A 36 9.36 -13.57 3.91
CA ALA A 36 7.94 -13.87 4.05
C ALA A 36 7.15 -12.77 4.79
N GLN A 37 7.82 -11.69 5.21
CA GLN A 37 7.18 -10.62 5.98
C GLN A 37 6.23 -9.82 5.10
N THR A 38 5.06 -9.54 5.65
CA THR A 38 4.05 -8.70 5.04
C THR A 38 3.92 -7.39 5.80
N MET A 39 3.84 -6.30 5.06
CA MET A 39 3.59 -4.98 5.61
C MET A 39 2.23 -4.50 5.13
N GLN A 40 1.35 -4.13 6.05
CA GLN A 40 0.07 -3.50 5.75
C GLN A 40 0.18 -2.00 5.99
N CYS A 41 -0.12 -1.20 4.97
CA CYS A 41 -0.16 0.24 5.08
C CYS A 41 -1.57 0.76 4.87
N MET A 42 -1.99 1.72 5.70
CA MET A 42 -3.20 2.51 5.41
C MET A 42 -2.87 3.55 4.34
N ALA A 43 -3.79 3.78 3.42
CA ALA A 43 -3.67 4.79 2.37
C ALA A 43 -4.87 5.73 2.38
N ASN A 44 -4.74 6.90 1.75
CA ASN A 44 -5.91 7.65 1.32
C ASN A 44 -6.50 7.02 0.04
N GLU A 45 -7.70 7.46 -0.35
CA GLU A 45 -8.40 6.91 -1.51
C GLU A 45 -7.61 7.04 -2.82
N GLN A 46 -6.93 8.17 -3.03
CA GLN A 46 -6.16 8.42 -4.24
C GLN A 46 -4.97 7.45 -4.38
N VAL A 47 -4.15 7.32 -3.33
CA VAL A 47 -2.99 6.43 -3.30
C VAL A 47 -3.44 4.97 -3.42
N PHE A 48 -4.58 4.62 -2.83
CA PHE A 48 -5.19 3.31 -3.01
C PHE A 48 -5.61 3.03 -4.45
N ALA A 49 -6.27 4.00 -5.09
CA ALA A 49 -6.67 3.89 -6.50
C ALA A 49 -5.45 3.72 -7.41
N ASP A 50 -4.34 4.38 -7.10
CA ASP A 50 -3.08 4.23 -7.84
C ASP A 50 -2.45 2.86 -7.60
N ALA A 51 -2.46 2.34 -6.36
CA ALA A 51 -2.03 0.98 -6.07
C ALA A 51 -2.83 -0.08 -6.85
N LYS A 52 -4.15 0.10 -7.01
CA LYS A 52 -5.00 -0.82 -7.79
C LYS A 52 -4.71 -0.87 -9.28
N LYS A 53 -4.04 0.14 -9.84
CA LYS A 53 -3.63 0.16 -11.26
C LYS A 53 -2.36 -0.65 -11.51
N LEU A 54 -1.63 -0.99 -10.45
CA LEU A 54 -0.39 -1.74 -10.53
C LEU A 54 -0.68 -3.25 -10.46
N PRO A 55 0.09 -4.10 -11.17
CA PRO A 55 -0.09 -5.54 -11.09
C PRO A 55 0.25 -6.05 -9.69
N GLU A 56 -0.56 -6.98 -9.16
CA GLU A 56 -0.16 -7.75 -7.99
C GLU A 56 1.13 -8.53 -8.27
N PHE A 57 1.90 -8.76 -7.22
CA PHE A 57 3.22 -9.38 -7.22
C PHE A 57 4.30 -8.62 -8.00
N SER A 58 4.02 -7.38 -8.42
CA SER A 58 5.01 -6.51 -9.04
C SER A 58 5.91 -5.82 -8.01
N ARG A 59 7.14 -5.52 -8.42
CA ARG A 59 8.08 -4.71 -7.65
C ARG A 59 7.70 -3.23 -7.78
N VAL A 60 7.43 -2.59 -6.66
CA VAL A 60 6.96 -1.20 -6.56
C VAL A 60 7.82 -0.41 -5.59
N THR A 61 7.91 0.90 -5.82
CA THR A 61 8.49 1.85 -4.87
C THR A 61 7.35 2.48 -4.06
N ALA A 62 7.40 2.30 -2.75
CA ALA A 62 6.43 2.87 -1.81
C ALA A 62 7.07 4.04 -1.03
N LEU A 63 6.34 5.15 -0.96
CA LEU A 63 6.62 6.26 -0.05
C LEU A 63 5.70 6.11 1.17
N VAL A 64 6.29 5.89 2.34
CA VAL A 64 5.56 5.73 3.59
C VAL A 64 5.89 6.84 4.57
N ASP A 65 4.90 7.27 5.34
CA ASP A 65 5.10 8.10 6.53
C ASP A 65 4.97 7.22 7.78
N PHE A 66 6.08 7.05 8.48
CA PHE A 66 6.16 6.33 9.74
C PHE A 66 6.01 7.29 10.90
N ASN A 67 5.00 7.06 11.74
CA ASN A 67 4.82 7.78 12.98
C ASN A 67 5.34 6.94 14.16
N PRO A 68 6.53 7.25 14.70
CA PRO A 68 7.13 6.48 15.80
C PRO A 68 6.33 6.59 17.10
N THR A 69 5.61 7.70 17.32
CA THR A 69 4.82 7.94 18.55
C THR A 69 3.67 6.95 18.68
N TYR A 70 3.05 6.57 17.55
CA TYR A 70 1.92 5.64 17.53
C TYR A 70 2.24 4.31 16.85
N ASN A 71 3.52 4.07 16.52
CA ASN A 71 4.01 2.92 15.77
C ASN A 71 3.14 2.59 14.55
N SER A 72 2.81 3.61 13.75
CA SER A 72 1.91 3.49 12.61
C SER A 72 2.60 3.86 11.30
N ILE A 73 2.21 3.17 10.24
CA ILE A 73 2.73 3.38 8.88
C ILE A 73 1.56 3.74 7.96
N ARG A 74 1.71 4.86 7.27
CA ARG A 74 0.77 5.31 6.24
C ARG A 74 1.47 5.34 4.89
N LEU A 75 0.81 4.82 3.85
CA LEU A 75 1.26 4.93 2.47
C LEU A 75 0.84 6.29 1.92
N GLU A 76 1.83 7.08 1.51
CA GLU A 76 1.66 8.43 0.98
C GLU A 76 1.84 8.46 -0.54
N GLY A 77 2.48 7.44 -1.13
CA GLY A 77 2.63 7.31 -2.57
C GLY A 77 3.13 5.94 -2.99
N ILE A 78 2.81 5.54 -4.21
CA ILE A 78 3.24 4.27 -4.81
C ILE A 78 3.54 4.48 -6.28
N SER A 79 4.61 3.87 -6.78
CA SER A 79 4.96 3.86 -8.19
C SER A 79 5.52 2.51 -8.59
N GLY A 80 5.24 2.10 -9.82
CA GLY A 80 5.67 0.83 -10.38
C GLY A 80 5.31 0.79 -11.86
N VAL A 81 5.77 -0.23 -12.56
CA VAL A 81 5.38 -0.43 -13.96
C VAL A 81 3.92 -0.92 -13.95
N PRO A 82 2.98 -0.17 -14.57
CA PRO A 82 1.60 -0.64 -14.70
C PRO A 82 1.58 -1.97 -15.46
N ALA A 83 0.54 -2.78 -15.24
CA ALA A 83 0.33 -3.95 -16.08
C ALA A 83 0.19 -3.45 -17.51
N ALA A 84 1.20 -3.69 -18.35
CA ALA A 84 1.09 -3.41 -19.76
C ALA A 84 -0.17 -4.14 -20.25
N LYS A 85 -1.08 -3.43 -20.92
CA LYS A 85 -2.12 -4.08 -21.69
C LYS A 85 -1.39 -4.90 -22.75
N VAL A 86 -1.15 -6.18 -22.47
CA VAL A 86 -0.70 -7.12 -23.49
C VAL A 86 -1.84 -7.14 -24.51
N SER A 87 -1.57 -6.50 -25.64
CA SER A 87 -2.48 -6.40 -26.79
C SER A 87 -2.29 -7.63 -27.66
#